data_AF-A0A9P7DUY2-F1
#
_entry.id   AF-A0A9P7DUY2-F1
#
_cell.length_a   1.000
_cell.length_b   1.000
_cell.length_c   1.000
_cell.angle_alpha   90.00
_cell.angle_beta   90.00
_cell.angle_gamma   90.00
#
_symmetry.space_group_name_H-M   'P 1'
#
loop_
_entity.id
_entity.type
_entity.pdbx_description
1 polymer ?
#
loop_
_entity_poly.entity_id
_entity_poly.type
_entity_poly.pdbx_seq_one_letter_code
_entity_poly.pdbx_strand_id
1 'polypeptide(L)'
;MSVTPALRAAARSAYRDLLRASAATFHGDEPIQRAFRHNMRTEALYLDSSAQYDVKLVEEKIQLACELATMLRRNVVQARRTQNQDGDDAWNLRFTKDTELGENESIKNPPPMPSSRQARRLEKGGQSVETVAQPSPNLPRNFSALRRAHKDREIPELREEDIEESFVRGGGPGGQSINKTQNNVQLLHKPTGFRVACQETRSLQTNRMLARRWLLQKAYKLHNPGLSKGELQRAKQQERERQRRKKSKKKASARAQEKHCLESDEP
;
A
#
# COMPACT_ATOMS: atom_id res chain seq x y z
N MET A 1 7.88 -13.85 -31.15
CA MET A 1 7.50 -12.61 -30.42
C MET A 1 7.38 -12.99 -28.96
N SER A 2 8.34 -12.64 -28.10
CA SER A 2 8.31 -13.07 -26.69
C SER A 2 7.30 -12.27 -25.89
N VAL A 3 6.66 -12.92 -24.91
CA VAL A 3 5.73 -12.27 -23.97
C VAL A 3 6.43 -11.12 -23.25
N THR A 4 5.92 -9.91 -23.42
CA THR A 4 6.49 -8.71 -22.83
C THR A 4 6.35 -8.71 -21.30
N PRO A 5 7.26 -8.05 -20.55
CA PRO A 5 7.12 -7.91 -19.10
C PRO A 5 5.80 -7.24 -18.68
N ALA A 6 5.28 -6.31 -19.50
CA ALA A 6 3.99 -5.66 -19.29
C ALA A 6 2.82 -6.64 -19.38
N LEU A 7 2.82 -7.51 -20.40
CA LEU A 7 1.78 -8.51 -20.58
C LEU A 7 1.78 -9.54 -19.44
N ARG A 8 2.97 -9.94 -18.96
CA ARG A 8 3.08 -10.79 -17.75
C ARG A 8 2.56 -10.10 -16.49
N ALA A 9 2.76 -8.79 -16.35
CA ALA A 9 2.22 -8.04 -15.24
C ALA A 9 0.69 -7.97 -15.30
N ALA A 10 0.13 -7.72 -16.48
CA ALA A 10 -1.31 -7.73 -16.74
C ALA A 10 -1.95 -9.10 -16.46
N ALA A 11 -1.32 -10.19 -16.87
CA ALA A 11 -1.75 -11.55 -16.54
C ALA A 11 -1.81 -11.79 -15.04
N ARG A 12 -0.78 -11.36 -14.29
CA ARG A 12 -0.75 -11.50 -12.83
C ARG A 12 -1.82 -10.64 -12.15
N SER A 13 -2.10 -9.43 -12.64
CA SER A 13 -3.15 -8.60 -12.06
C SER A 13 -4.53 -9.20 -12.31
N ALA A 14 -4.83 -9.60 -13.56
CA ALA A 14 -6.11 -10.23 -13.91
C ALA A 14 -6.36 -11.52 -13.10
N TYR A 15 -5.34 -12.37 -12.98
CA TYR A 15 -5.42 -13.59 -12.16
C TYR A 15 -5.73 -13.28 -10.68
N ARG A 16 -5.04 -12.29 -10.09
CA ARG A 16 -5.26 -11.88 -8.70
C ARG A 16 -6.63 -11.25 -8.50
N ASP A 17 -7.11 -10.46 -9.45
CA ASP A 17 -8.42 -9.82 -9.37
C ASP A 17 -9.56 -10.84 -9.46
N LEU A 18 -9.43 -11.87 -10.30
CA LEU A 18 -10.37 -12.99 -10.35
C LEU A 18 -10.36 -13.80 -9.04
N LEU A 19 -9.17 -14.06 -8.47
CA LEU A 19 -9.09 -14.72 -7.16
C LEU A 19 -9.73 -13.91 -6.04
N ARG A 20 -9.62 -12.58 -6.06
CA ARG A 20 -10.29 -11.71 -5.10
C ARG A 20 -11.81 -11.70 -5.32
N ALA A 21 -12.24 -11.61 -6.57
CA ALA A 21 -13.67 -11.64 -6.93
C ALA A 21 -14.31 -12.95 -6.44
N SER A 22 -13.75 -14.10 -6.80
CA SER A 22 -14.23 -15.42 -6.35
C SER A 22 -14.19 -15.59 -4.83
N ALA A 23 -13.18 -15.02 -4.15
CA ALA A 23 -13.14 -15.07 -2.69
C ALA A 23 -14.18 -14.19 -2.01
N ALA A 24 -14.53 -13.06 -2.62
CA ALA A 24 -15.59 -12.20 -2.12
C ALA A 24 -16.97 -12.84 -2.37
N THR A 25 -17.18 -13.40 -3.57
CA THR A 25 -18.46 -13.98 -3.96
C THR A 25 -18.77 -15.28 -3.24
N PHE A 26 -17.79 -16.17 -3.06
CA PHE A 26 -17.97 -17.47 -2.40
C PHE A 26 -17.55 -17.46 -0.93
N HIS A 27 -17.64 -16.32 -0.26
CA HIS A 27 -17.18 -16.22 1.12
C HIS A 27 -18.11 -16.98 2.07
N GLY A 28 -17.57 -18.01 2.71
CA GLY A 28 -18.31 -18.92 3.59
C GLY A 28 -18.52 -20.30 2.98
N ASP A 29 -18.49 -20.39 1.64
CA ASP A 29 -18.66 -21.64 0.90
C ASP A 29 -17.32 -22.13 0.36
N GLU A 30 -16.49 -22.64 1.28
CA GLU A 30 -15.15 -23.11 0.98
C GLU A 30 -15.10 -24.23 -0.10
N PRO A 31 -16.04 -25.21 -0.14
CA PRO A 31 -16.02 -26.24 -1.18
C PRO A 31 -16.16 -25.65 -2.59
N ILE A 32 -17.10 -24.72 -2.78
CA ILE A 32 -17.33 -24.05 -4.07
C ILE A 32 -16.12 -23.21 -4.45
N GLN A 33 -15.55 -22.47 -3.49
CA GLN A 33 -14.35 -21.68 -3.72
C GLN A 33 -13.15 -22.55 -4.14
N ARG A 34 -12.95 -23.70 -3.49
CA ARG A 34 -11.87 -24.64 -3.82
C ARG A 34 -12.07 -25.26 -5.20
N ALA A 35 -13.29 -25.71 -5.52
CA ALA A 35 -13.63 -26.27 -6.82
C ALA A 35 -13.44 -25.23 -7.94
N PHE A 36 -13.88 -24.00 -7.72
CA PHE A 36 -13.69 -22.90 -8.65
C PHE A 36 -12.19 -22.61 -8.90
N ARG A 37 -11.39 -22.54 -7.85
CA ARG A 37 -9.93 -22.35 -7.96
C ARG A 37 -9.24 -23.50 -8.69
N HIS A 38 -9.74 -24.72 -8.52
CA HIS A 38 -9.24 -25.89 -9.23
C HIS A 38 -9.52 -25.74 -10.73
N ASN A 39 -10.78 -25.55 -11.12
CA ASN A 39 -11.19 -25.35 -12.51
C ASN A 39 -10.42 -24.19 -13.17
N MET A 40 -10.29 -23.06 -12.48
CA MET A 40 -9.54 -21.90 -12.97
C MET A 40 -8.10 -22.26 -13.39
N ARG A 41 -7.44 -23.17 -12.65
CA ARG A 41 -6.05 -23.57 -12.89
C ARG A 41 -5.93 -24.68 -13.93
N THR A 42 -6.88 -25.60 -13.96
CA THR A 42 -6.82 -26.80 -14.83
C THR A 42 -7.45 -26.59 -16.19
N GLU A 43 -8.47 -25.75 -16.28
CA GLU A 43 -9.28 -25.59 -17.50
C GLU A 43 -9.23 -24.13 -18.00
N ALA A 44 -9.80 -23.19 -17.25
CA ALA A 44 -10.08 -21.85 -17.78
C ALA A 44 -8.82 -21.06 -18.17
N LEU A 45 -7.81 -21.06 -17.31
CA LEU A 45 -6.55 -20.32 -17.50
C LEU A 45 -5.34 -21.24 -17.68
N TYR A 46 -5.58 -22.49 -18.05
CA TYR A 46 -4.51 -23.41 -18.40
C TYR A 46 -3.82 -22.94 -19.70
N LEU A 47 -2.49 -22.92 -19.68
CA LEU A 47 -1.63 -22.68 -20.83
C LEU A 47 -0.52 -23.73 -20.86
N ASP A 48 -0.47 -24.50 -21.95
CA ASP A 48 0.64 -25.41 -22.23
C ASP A 48 1.98 -24.65 -22.28
N SER A 49 3.06 -25.32 -21.86
CA SER A 49 4.40 -24.71 -21.80
C SER A 49 4.89 -24.17 -23.16
N SER A 50 4.42 -24.73 -24.27
CA SER A 50 4.68 -24.23 -25.63
C SER A 50 3.83 -23.00 -25.97
N ALA A 51 2.57 -22.98 -25.54
CA ALA A 51 1.60 -21.91 -25.79
C ALA A 51 1.83 -20.64 -24.93
N GLN A 52 2.67 -20.74 -23.89
CA GLN A 52 3.07 -19.60 -23.04
C GLN A 52 3.86 -18.50 -23.78
N TYR A 53 4.26 -18.73 -25.03
CA TYR A 53 4.97 -17.75 -25.86
C TYR A 53 4.08 -17.02 -26.87
N ASP A 54 2.84 -17.47 -27.06
CA ASP A 54 1.90 -16.85 -27.99
C ASP A 54 1.17 -15.65 -27.36
N VAL A 55 1.50 -14.46 -27.85
CA VAL A 55 0.99 -13.19 -27.32
C VAL A 55 -0.53 -13.11 -27.36
N LYS A 56 -1.15 -13.49 -28.49
CA LYS A 56 -2.61 -13.41 -28.69
C LYS A 56 -3.38 -14.30 -27.71
N LEU A 57 -2.94 -15.55 -27.55
CA LEU A 57 -3.59 -16.49 -26.64
C LEU A 57 -3.51 -16.01 -25.19
N VAL A 58 -2.37 -15.44 -24.78
CA VAL A 58 -2.21 -14.86 -23.44
C VAL A 58 -3.15 -13.66 -23.25
N GLU A 59 -3.30 -12.80 -24.26
CA GLU A 59 -4.24 -11.67 -24.22
C GLU A 59 -5.71 -12.13 -24.10
N GLU A 60 -6.13 -13.13 -24.86
CA GLU A 60 -7.47 -13.72 -24.77
C GLU A 60 -7.76 -14.28 -23.38
N LYS A 61 -6.78 -14.97 -22.77
CA LYS A 61 -6.92 -15.49 -21.39
C LYS A 61 -6.98 -14.38 -20.35
N ILE A 62 -6.25 -13.27 -20.57
CA ILE A 62 -6.35 -12.08 -19.70
C ILE A 62 -7.75 -11.48 -19.78
N GLN A 63 -8.29 -11.33 -21.00
CA GLN A 63 -9.64 -10.81 -21.21
C GLN A 63 -10.68 -11.69 -20.52
N LEU A 64 -10.62 -13.01 -20.75
CA LEU A 64 -11.49 -13.98 -20.10
C LEU A 64 -11.43 -13.86 -18.57
N ALA A 65 -10.23 -13.74 -17.99
CA ALA A 65 -10.08 -13.59 -16.54
C ALA A 65 -10.73 -12.31 -16.01
N CYS A 66 -10.60 -11.20 -16.73
CA CYS A 66 -11.25 -9.94 -16.39
C CYS A 66 -12.78 -10.06 -16.47
N GLU A 67 -13.30 -10.69 -17.52
CA GLU A 67 -14.74 -10.91 -17.73
C GLU A 67 -15.35 -11.82 -16.67
N LEU A 68 -14.68 -12.91 -16.32
CA LEU A 68 -15.13 -13.77 -15.22
C LEU A 68 -15.16 -13.00 -13.89
N ALA A 69 -14.17 -12.15 -13.64
CA ALA A 69 -14.14 -11.33 -12.43
C ALA A 69 -15.30 -10.32 -12.39
N THR A 70 -15.66 -9.70 -13.51
CA THR A 70 -16.80 -8.77 -13.57
C THR A 70 -18.14 -9.50 -13.46
N MET A 71 -18.26 -10.66 -14.11
CA MET A 71 -19.44 -11.52 -14.04
C MET A 71 -19.70 -11.96 -12.60
N LEU A 72 -18.67 -12.46 -11.91
CA LEU A 72 -18.79 -12.87 -10.51
C LEU A 72 -19.28 -11.71 -9.63
N ARG A 73 -18.68 -10.51 -9.77
CA ARG A 73 -19.03 -9.36 -8.92
C ARG A 73 -20.41 -8.78 -9.17
N ARG A 74 -20.93 -8.86 -10.39
CA ARG A 74 -22.20 -8.20 -10.75
C ARG A 74 -23.39 -9.16 -10.77
N ASN A 75 -23.15 -10.40 -11.16
CA ASN A 75 -24.23 -11.31 -11.53
C ASN A 75 -24.41 -12.47 -10.54
N VAL A 76 -23.43 -12.74 -9.68
CA VAL A 76 -23.50 -13.87 -8.75
C VAL A 76 -23.78 -13.38 -7.34
N VAL A 77 -24.91 -13.81 -6.79
CA VAL A 77 -25.32 -13.57 -5.41
C VAL A 77 -25.45 -14.92 -4.71
N GLN A 78 -24.94 -15.01 -3.48
CA GLN A 78 -25.09 -16.22 -2.67
C GLN A 78 -26.26 -16.09 -1.71
N ALA A 79 -27.03 -17.16 -1.58
CA ALA A 79 -28.06 -17.29 -0.57
C ALA A 79 -27.60 -18.28 0.50
N ARG A 80 -27.74 -17.91 1.77
CA ARG A 80 -27.51 -18.81 2.89
C ARG A 80 -28.85 -19.19 3.50
N ARG A 81 -29.10 -20.49 3.66
CA ARG A 81 -30.30 -20.99 4.36
C ARG A 81 -30.23 -20.58 5.83
N THR A 82 -31.31 -19.98 6.30
CA THR A 82 -31.53 -19.54 7.68
C THR A 82 -32.59 -20.45 8.25
N GLN A 83 -32.21 -21.35 9.16
CA GLN A 83 -33.17 -22.23 9.82
C GLN A 83 -33.86 -21.42 10.92
N ASN A 84 -35.05 -20.91 10.62
CA ASN A 84 -35.93 -20.36 11.65
C ASN A 84 -36.55 -21.53 12.44
N GLN A 85 -36.83 -21.31 13.73
CA GLN A 85 -37.36 -22.34 14.63
C GLN A 85 -38.75 -22.85 14.20
N ASP A 86 -39.43 -22.14 13.29
CA ASP A 86 -40.78 -22.43 12.80
C ASP A 86 -40.86 -23.37 11.58
N GLY A 87 -39.73 -23.92 11.11
CA GLY A 87 -39.72 -24.89 10.01
C GLY A 87 -39.83 -24.31 8.59
N ASP A 88 -39.90 -22.98 8.46
CA ASP A 88 -39.91 -22.30 7.17
C ASP A 88 -38.49 -22.13 6.60
N ASP A 89 -38.34 -22.51 5.33
CA ASP A 89 -37.08 -22.38 4.57
C ASP A 89 -36.82 -20.93 4.14
N ALA A 90 -36.30 -20.13 5.06
CA ALA A 90 -35.88 -18.75 4.78
C ALA A 90 -34.45 -18.69 4.24
N TRP A 91 -34.24 -18.00 3.12
CA TRP A 91 -32.92 -17.80 2.50
C TRP A 91 -32.49 -16.35 2.62
N ASN A 92 -31.32 -16.11 3.21
CA ASN A 92 -30.73 -14.78 3.30
C ASN A 92 -29.75 -14.56 2.13
N LEU A 93 -30.08 -13.60 1.26
CA LEU A 93 -29.26 -13.22 0.10
C LEU A 93 -28.16 -12.26 0.55
N ARG A 94 -26.93 -12.56 0.16
CA ARG A 94 -25.77 -11.71 0.45
C ARG A 94 -25.49 -10.77 -0.71
N PHE A 95 -25.93 -9.53 -0.56
CA PHE A 95 -25.57 -8.47 -1.48
C PHE A 95 -24.18 -7.92 -1.17
N THR A 96 -23.47 -7.54 -2.23
CA THR A 96 -22.20 -6.83 -2.18
C THR A 96 -22.36 -5.47 -2.84
N LYS A 97 -21.47 -4.52 -2.53
CA LYS A 97 -21.51 -3.16 -3.09
C LYS A 97 -21.59 -3.11 -4.63
N ASP A 98 -21.02 -4.10 -5.30
CA ASP A 98 -20.99 -4.18 -6.76
C ASP A 98 -22.25 -4.83 -7.36
N THR A 99 -23.01 -5.59 -6.56
CA THR A 99 -24.32 -6.18 -6.93
C THR A 99 -25.50 -5.30 -6.55
N GLU A 100 -25.33 -4.41 -5.57
CA GLU A 100 -26.34 -3.42 -5.19
C GLU A 100 -26.42 -2.37 -6.30
N LEU A 101 -27.33 -2.56 -7.26
CA LEU A 101 -27.63 -1.58 -8.31
C LEU A 101 -28.31 -0.29 -7.79
N GLY A 102 -28.35 -0.12 -6.46
CA GLY A 102 -29.04 0.95 -5.76
C GLY A 102 -30.50 0.62 -5.48
N GLU A 103 -31.08 1.31 -4.50
CA GLU A 103 -32.53 1.31 -4.28
C GLU A 103 -33.21 2.08 -5.43
N ASN A 104 -34.40 1.66 -5.84
CA ASN A 104 -35.16 2.31 -6.92
C ASN A 104 -35.35 3.83 -6.70
N GLU A 105 -35.32 4.30 -5.45
CA GLU A 105 -35.39 5.72 -5.12
C GLU A 105 -34.12 6.50 -5.45
N SER A 106 -32.93 5.89 -5.27
CA SER A 106 -31.64 6.53 -5.59
C SER A 106 -31.44 6.71 -7.10
N ILE A 107 -32.03 5.83 -7.91
CA ILE A 107 -32.03 5.93 -9.37
C ILE A 107 -32.99 7.04 -9.84
N LYS A 108 -34.14 7.21 -9.17
CA LYS A 108 -35.10 8.28 -9.49
C LYS A 108 -34.60 9.67 -9.08
N ASN A 109 -33.88 9.74 -7.96
CA ASN A 109 -33.34 10.99 -7.42
C ASN A 109 -31.81 10.89 -7.29
N PRO A 110 -31.05 11.07 -8.38
CA PRO A 110 -29.60 11.06 -8.29
C PRO A 110 -29.12 12.21 -7.39
N PRO A 111 -28.10 11.99 -6.53
CA PRO A 111 -27.56 13.06 -5.71
C PRO A 111 -27.06 14.21 -6.60
N PRO A 112 -27.25 15.48 -6.17
CA PRO A 112 -26.87 16.62 -6.98
C PRO A 112 -25.37 16.59 -7.26
N MET A 113 -25.01 16.61 -8.55
CA MET A 113 -23.63 16.58 -8.98
C MET A 113 -22.86 17.76 -8.38
N PRO A 114 -21.68 17.53 -7.76
CA PRO A 114 -20.89 18.62 -7.21
C PRO A 114 -20.44 19.58 -8.31
N SER A 115 -20.97 20.80 -8.26
CA SER A 115 -20.68 21.87 -9.22
C SER A 115 -19.20 22.30 -9.17
N SER A 116 -18.57 22.21 -8.00
CA SER A 116 -17.18 22.63 -7.83
C SER A 116 -16.16 21.55 -8.21
N ARG A 117 -15.08 21.98 -8.89
CA ARG A 117 -13.91 21.15 -9.22
C ARG A 117 -13.24 20.55 -7.97
N GLN A 118 -13.37 21.22 -6.83
CA GLN A 118 -12.80 20.77 -5.55
C GLN A 118 -13.55 19.57 -4.97
N ALA A 119 -14.88 19.56 -5.02
CA ALA A 119 -15.69 18.47 -4.52
C ALA A 119 -15.51 17.19 -5.36
N ARG A 120 -15.39 17.30 -6.69
CA ARG A 120 -15.04 16.15 -7.56
C ARG A 120 -13.68 15.52 -7.27
N ARG A 121 -12.74 16.29 -6.74
CA ARG A 121 -11.38 15.81 -6.42
C ARG A 121 -11.30 15.06 -5.10
N LEU A 122 -12.22 15.33 -4.16
CA LEU A 122 -12.31 14.63 -2.87
C LEU A 122 -12.88 13.21 -3.03
N GLU A 123 -13.94 13.06 -3.82
CA GLU A 123 -14.58 11.76 -4.13
C GLU A 123 -13.62 10.77 -4.79
N LYS A 124 -12.82 11.24 -5.76
CA LYS A 124 -11.83 10.40 -6.47
C LYS A 124 -10.64 9.98 -5.60
N GLY A 125 -10.47 10.60 -4.42
CA GLY A 125 -9.38 10.31 -3.49
C GLY A 125 -9.66 9.19 -2.49
N GLY A 126 -10.87 8.60 -2.50
CA GLY A 126 -11.32 7.61 -1.49
C GLY A 126 -10.81 6.17 -1.67
N GLN A 127 -10.20 5.81 -2.80
CA GLN A 127 -9.59 4.49 -2.99
C GLN A 127 -8.14 4.50 -2.44
N SER A 128 -8.00 4.55 -1.12
CA SER A 128 -6.75 4.19 -0.47
C SER A 128 -6.55 2.68 -0.58
N VAL A 129 -5.56 2.27 -1.35
CA VAL A 129 -4.99 0.92 -1.32
C VAL A 129 -4.63 0.60 0.14
N GLU A 130 -5.33 -0.34 0.75
CA GLU A 130 -4.93 -0.93 2.02
C GLU A 130 -3.63 -1.72 1.80
N THR A 131 -2.50 -1.03 1.84
CA THR A 131 -1.24 -1.68 2.19
C THR A 131 -1.39 -2.14 3.62
N VAL A 132 -1.28 -3.45 3.86
CA VAL A 132 -1.15 -4.06 5.19
C VAL A 132 -0.08 -3.28 5.95
N ALA A 133 -0.53 -2.33 6.76
CA ALA A 133 0.33 -1.53 7.60
C ALA A 133 0.76 -2.48 8.71
N GLN A 134 2.04 -2.86 8.69
CA GLN A 134 2.72 -3.40 9.87
C GLN A 134 2.28 -2.58 11.09
N PRO A 135 1.99 -3.20 12.25
CA PRO A 135 1.53 -2.49 13.43
C PRO A 135 2.51 -1.36 13.71
N SER A 136 2.08 -0.13 13.41
CA SER A 136 2.93 1.03 13.59
C SER A 136 3.20 1.14 15.09
N PRO A 137 4.47 1.25 15.51
CA PRO A 137 4.77 1.46 16.92
C PRO A 137 3.96 2.65 17.42
N ASN A 138 3.41 2.51 18.63
CA ASN A 138 2.44 3.42 19.21
C ASN A 138 3.11 4.75 19.57
N LEU A 139 3.46 5.53 18.53
CA LEU A 139 4.30 6.69 18.64
C LEU A 139 3.43 7.92 18.93
N PRO A 140 3.82 8.78 19.87
CA PRO A 140 3.03 9.97 20.19
C PRO A 140 2.82 10.86 18.97
N ARG A 141 1.54 11.13 18.68
CA ARG A 141 1.08 11.96 17.55
C ARG A 141 1.36 13.46 17.72
N ASN A 142 1.74 13.89 18.93
CA ASN A 142 2.00 15.29 19.28
C ASN A 142 3.51 15.60 19.19
N PHE A 143 3.86 16.76 18.61
CA PHE A 143 5.26 17.15 18.39
C PHE A 143 6.08 17.24 19.69
N SER A 144 5.50 17.75 20.78
CA SER A 144 6.16 17.84 22.08
C SER A 144 6.58 16.48 22.62
N ALA A 145 5.68 15.50 22.55
CA ALA A 145 5.93 14.13 22.98
C ALA A 145 6.91 13.41 22.03
N LEU A 146 6.81 13.62 20.71
CA LEU A 146 7.78 13.10 19.74
C LEU A 146 9.18 13.68 19.95
N ARG A 147 9.29 14.97 20.30
CA ARG A 147 10.56 15.63 20.61
C ARG A 147 11.22 15.06 21.87
N ARG A 148 10.43 14.76 22.90
CA ARG A 148 10.91 14.12 24.13
C ARG A 148 11.40 12.70 23.84
N ALA A 149 10.59 11.90 23.15
CA ALA A 149 10.98 10.55 22.75
C ALA A 149 12.23 10.52 21.85
N HIS A 150 12.39 11.50 20.95
CA HIS A 150 13.62 11.60 20.15
C HIS A 150 14.86 11.97 21.00
N LYS A 151 14.67 12.67 22.13
CA LYS A 151 15.77 12.98 23.05
C LYS A 151 16.21 11.73 23.81
N ASP A 152 15.26 10.91 24.22
CA ASP A 152 15.45 9.70 25.02
C ASP A 152 15.78 8.46 24.17
N ARG A 153 16.21 8.67 22.92
CA ARG A 153 16.50 7.60 21.95
C ARG A 153 17.70 6.75 22.36
N GLU A 154 17.64 5.47 22.04
CA GLU A 154 18.76 4.54 22.24
C GLU A 154 19.70 4.60 21.03
N ILE A 155 21.01 4.74 21.28
CA ILE A 155 22.02 4.65 20.23
C ILE A 155 22.61 3.24 20.29
N PRO A 156 22.29 2.36 19.32
CA PRO A 156 22.87 1.02 19.32
C PRO A 156 24.37 1.10 19.04
N GLU A 157 25.16 0.49 19.91
CA GLU A 157 26.60 0.33 19.74
C GLU A 157 26.85 -0.90 18.85
N LEU A 158 27.57 -0.71 17.74
CA LEU A 158 27.95 -1.80 16.85
C LEU A 158 29.38 -2.24 17.20
N ARG A 159 29.52 -3.44 17.78
CA ARG A 159 30.82 -4.06 18.01
C ARG A 159 31.37 -4.63 16.71
N GLU A 160 32.68 -4.52 16.50
CA GLU A 160 33.31 -5.03 15.28
C GLU A 160 33.25 -6.57 15.19
N GLU A 161 33.21 -7.26 16.32
CA GLU A 161 33.14 -8.73 16.44
C GLU A 161 31.84 -9.33 15.87
N ASP A 162 30.76 -8.54 15.92
CA ASP A 162 29.42 -8.93 15.47
C ASP A 162 29.19 -8.69 13.97
N ILE A 163 30.20 -8.15 13.27
CA ILE A 163 30.11 -7.76 11.87
C ILE A 163 30.96 -8.72 11.02
N GLU A 164 30.32 -9.41 10.09
CA GLU A 164 31.02 -10.12 9.03
C GLU A 164 31.20 -9.19 7.82
N GLU A 165 32.45 -8.98 7.42
CA GLU A 165 32.80 -8.19 6.25
C GLU A 165 33.17 -9.10 5.09
N SER A 166 32.59 -8.87 3.92
CA SER A 166 32.91 -9.59 2.69
C SER A 166 33.09 -8.63 1.51
N PHE A 167 34.08 -8.91 0.67
CA PHE A 167 34.44 -8.08 -0.48
C PHE A 167 34.12 -8.81 -1.77
N VAL A 168 33.25 -8.21 -2.58
CA VAL A 168 32.77 -8.80 -3.82
C VAL A 168 33.14 -7.88 -4.98
N ARG A 169 33.20 -8.44 -6.19
CA ARG A 169 33.30 -7.62 -7.41
C ARG A 169 32.00 -6.84 -7.60
N GLY A 170 32.12 -5.60 -8.07
CA GLY A 170 30.96 -4.75 -8.32
C GLY A 170 30.12 -5.28 -9.49
N GLY A 171 28.81 -5.05 -9.45
CA GLY A 171 27.90 -5.37 -10.56
C GLY A 171 27.40 -4.10 -11.24
N GLY A 172 27.17 -4.14 -12.55
CA GLY A 172 26.53 -3.06 -13.31
C GLY A 172 27.28 -2.62 -14.58
N PRO A 173 26.70 -1.73 -15.39
CA PRO A 173 27.36 -1.13 -16.54
C PRO A 173 28.52 -0.25 -16.06
N GLY A 174 29.71 -0.82 -16.05
CA GLY A 174 30.90 -0.24 -15.45
C GLY A 174 32.15 -0.46 -16.29
N GLY A 175 33.12 0.45 -16.16
CA GLY A 175 34.41 0.33 -16.83
C GLY A 175 35.29 -0.80 -16.27
N GLN A 176 36.50 -0.96 -16.83
CA GLN A 176 37.45 -2.02 -16.43
C GLN A 176 37.71 -2.10 -14.92
N SER A 177 37.67 -0.96 -14.21
CA SER A 177 37.91 -0.91 -12.77
C SER A 177 36.91 -1.76 -11.98
N ILE A 178 35.63 -1.77 -12.35
CA ILE A 178 34.56 -2.47 -11.61
C ILE A 178 34.68 -3.99 -11.73
N ASN A 179 35.09 -4.48 -12.91
CA ASN A 179 35.23 -5.91 -13.17
C ASN A 179 36.52 -6.51 -12.60
N LYS A 180 37.58 -5.70 -12.44
CA LYS A 180 38.89 -6.13 -11.94
C LYS A 180 39.02 -6.00 -10.42
N THR A 181 38.40 -4.98 -9.81
CA THR A 181 38.58 -4.68 -8.37
C THR A 181 37.41 -5.15 -7.51
N GLN A 182 37.71 -5.70 -6.34
CA GLN A 182 36.71 -6.15 -5.34
C GLN A 182 36.31 -5.02 -4.40
N ASN A 183 35.79 -3.93 -4.96
CA ASN A 183 35.47 -2.71 -4.20
C ASN A 183 34.05 -2.69 -3.60
N ASN A 184 33.21 -3.69 -3.89
CA ASN A 184 31.86 -3.79 -3.33
C ASN A 184 31.93 -4.42 -1.94
N VAL A 185 31.64 -3.63 -0.90
CA VAL A 185 31.69 -4.06 0.49
C VAL A 185 30.32 -4.53 0.92
N GLN A 186 30.22 -5.76 1.39
CA GLN A 186 29.02 -6.33 1.98
C GLN A 186 29.25 -6.62 3.47
N LEU A 187 28.45 -5.99 4.31
CA LEU A 187 28.46 -6.17 5.76
C LEU A 187 27.22 -6.95 6.20
N LEU A 188 27.42 -7.95 7.05
CA LEU A 188 26.36 -8.68 7.74
C LEU A 188 26.51 -8.49 9.25
N HIS A 189 25.48 -7.99 9.91
CA HIS A 189 25.41 -7.95 11.37
C HIS A 189 24.83 -9.28 11.87
N LYS A 190 25.65 -10.13 12.51
CA LYS A 190 25.29 -11.49 12.93
C LYS A 190 24.04 -11.55 13.84
N PRO A 191 23.93 -10.75 14.93
CA PRO A 191 22.83 -10.94 15.88
C PRO A 191 21.48 -10.47 15.32
N THR A 192 21.46 -9.50 14.40
CA THR A 192 20.20 -9.00 13.79
C THR A 192 19.93 -9.54 12.39
N GLY A 193 20.91 -10.18 11.75
CA GLY A 193 20.81 -10.67 10.37
C GLY A 193 20.78 -9.59 9.29
N PHE A 194 21.18 -8.34 9.60
CA PHE A 194 21.13 -7.25 8.63
C PHE A 194 22.26 -7.31 7.64
N ARG A 195 21.91 -7.35 6.34
CA ARG A 195 22.87 -7.18 5.25
C ARG A 195 22.81 -5.78 4.66
N VAL A 196 23.98 -5.18 4.46
CA VAL A 196 24.18 -3.90 3.78
C VAL A 196 25.29 -4.07 2.76
N ALA A 197 25.04 -3.64 1.52
CA ALA A 197 26.04 -3.60 0.46
C ALA A 197 26.30 -2.15 0.07
N CYS A 198 27.56 -1.77 -0.19
CA CYS A 198 27.95 -0.43 -0.62
C CYS A 198 28.95 -0.49 -1.77
N GLN A 199 28.62 0.21 -2.86
CA GLN A 199 29.43 0.35 -4.07
C GLN A 199 29.27 1.77 -4.63
N GLU A 200 29.56 2.80 -3.83
CA GLU A 200 29.43 4.20 -4.27
C GLU A 200 30.71 4.75 -4.90
N THR A 201 31.86 4.37 -4.37
CA THR A 201 33.16 4.94 -4.76
C THR A 201 34.11 3.87 -5.29
N ARG A 202 35.17 4.31 -5.97
CA ARG A 202 36.24 3.43 -6.48
C ARG A 202 37.24 2.95 -5.40
N SER A 203 37.12 3.44 -4.16
CA SER A 203 38.02 3.10 -3.06
C SER A 203 37.31 2.19 -2.06
N LEU A 204 37.98 1.09 -1.70
CA LEU A 204 37.45 0.10 -0.76
C LEU A 204 37.26 0.70 0.64
N GLN A 205 38.20 1.52 1.10
CA GLN A 205 38.17 2.08 2.45
C GLN A 205 36.99 3.06 2.65
N THR A 206 36.71 3.88 1.64
CA THR A 206 35.55 4.78 1.65
C THR A 206 34.24 4.00 1.61
N ASN A 207 34.16 2.95 0.78
CA ASN A 207 32.99 2.07 0.76
C ASN A 207 32.79 1.32 2.08
N ARG A 208 33.87 0.92 2.76
CA ARG A 208 33.82 0.28 4.09
C ARG A 208 33.25 1.23 5.15
N MET A 209 33.73 2.47 5.18
CA MET A 209 33.20 3.51 6.07
C MET A 209 31.71 3.80 5.82
N LEU A 210 31.32 3.90 4.54
CA LEU A 210 29.93 4.15 4.14
C LEU A 210 29.02 2.97 4.49
N ALA A 211 29.46 1.74 4.24
CA ALA A 211 28.73 0.53 4.61
C ALA A 211 28.49 0.46 6.12
N ARG A 212 29.50 0.77 6.95
CA ARG A 212 29.36 0.84 8.42
C ARG A 212 28.35 1.90 8.84
N ARG A 213 28.40 3.09 8.23
CA ARG A 213 27.42 4.16 8.47
C ARG A 213 25.99 3.73 8.13
N TRP A 214 25.80 3.00 7.04
CA TRP A 214 24.48 2.49 6.63
C TRP A 214 23.98 1.37 7.53
N LEU A 215 24.88 0.48 7.99
CA LEU A 215 24.56 -0.55 8.96
C LEU A 215 24.07 0.09 10.27
N LEU A 216 24.78 1.11 10.77
CA LEU A 216 24.37 1.89 11.93
C LEU A 216 23.01 2.58 11.73
N GLN A 217 22.75 3.14 10.55
CA GLN A 217 21.45 3.72 10.24
C GLN A 217 20.31 2.69 10.21
N LYS A 218 20.56 1.47 9.72
CA LYS A 218 19.57 0.39 9.76
C LYS A 218 19.30 -0.06 11.20
N ALA A 219 20.36 -0.29 11.99
CA ALA A 219 20.25 -0.62 13.40
C ALA A 219 19.47 0.45 14.17
N TYR A 220 19.80 1.73 13.95
CA TYR A 220 19.10 2.86 14.56
C TYR A 220 17.60 2.87 14.26
N LYS A 221 17.20 2.61 13.00
CA LYS A 221 15.80 2.58 12.60
C LYS A 221 15.02 1.44 13.24
N LEU A 222 15.66 0.30 13.49
CA LEU A 222 15.03 -0.84 14.16
C LEU A 222 14.81 -0.55 15.66
N HIS A 223 15.83 -0.04 16.36
CA HIS A 223 15.70 0.31 17.78
C HIS A 223 14.76 1.50 18.02
N ASN A 224 14.72 2.46 17.10
CA ASN A 224 13.97 3.71 17.26
C ASN A 224 13.00 3.94 16.08
N PRO A 225 11.94 3.12 15.95
CA PRO A 225 11.01 3.27 14.86
C PRO A 225 10.20 4.56 15.01
N GLY A 226 10.11 5.36 13.94
CA GLY A 226 9.34 6.61 13.94
C GLY A 226 10.01 7.83 14.60
N LEU A 227 11.21 7.64 15.18
CA LEU A 227 12.01 8.68 15.81
C LEU A 227 13.13 9.19 14.89
N SER A 228 12.91 9.14 13.57
CA SER A 228 13.87 9.69 12.62
C SER A 228 13.85 11.22 12.66
N LYS A 229 15.02 11.84 12.43
CA LYS A 229 15.14 13.31 12.31
C LYS A 229 14.15 13.88 11.29
N GLY A 230 13.90 13.15 10.19
CA GLY A 230 12.95 13.56 9.15
C GLY A 230 11.50 13.56 9.62
N GLU A 231 11.11 12.61 10.46
CA GLU A 231 9.75 12.52 11.01
C GLU A 231 9.51 13.63 12.02
N LEU A 232 10.52 13.97 12.84
CA LEU A 232 10.46 15.10 13.75
C LEU A 232 10.30 16.44 13.01
N GLN A 233 11.01 16.63 11.89
CA GLN A 233 10.85 17.82 11.04
C GLN A 233 9.45 17.92 10.43
N ARG A 234 8.91 16.80 9.93
CA ARG A 234 7.53 16.73 9.40
C ARG A 234 6.51 17.08 10.49
N ALA A 235 6.63 16.50 11.68
CA ALA A 235 5.74 16.80 12.81
C ALA A 235 5.81 18.29 13.21
N LYS A 236 7.02 18.87 13.23
CA LYS A 236 7.21 20.32 13.49
C LYS A 236 6.50 21.18 12.46
N GLN A 237 6.57 20.80 11.19
CA GLN A 237 5.93 21.54 10.09
C GLN A 237 4.40 21.46 10.19
N GLN A 238 3.86 20.27 10.45
CA GLN A 238 2.43 20.06 10.66
C GLN A 238 1.89 20.87 11.85
N GLU A 239 2.63 20.93 12.96
CA GLU A 239 2.23 21.73 14.11
C GLU A 239 2.20 23.23 13.79
N ARG A 240 3.23 23.74 13.12
CA ARG A 240 3.29 25.14 12.66
C ARG A 240 2.11 25.47 11.75
N GLU A 241 1.75 24.57 10.84
CA GLU A 241 0.61 24.74 9.94
C GLU A 241 -0.72 24.74 10.71
N ARG A 242 -0.91 23.82 11.66
CA ARG A 242 -2.08 23.80 12.55
C ARG A 242 -2.24 25.10 13.33
N GLN A 243 -1.14 25.64 13.88
CA GLN A 243 -1.17 26.92 14.59
C GLN A 243 -1.55 28.09 13.66
N ARG A 244 -0.98 28.13 12.44
CA ARG A 244 -1.35 29.13 11.42
C ARG A 244 -2.83 29.06 11.07
N ARG A 245 -3.38 27.86 10.85
CA ARG A 245 -4.80 27.64 10.55
C ARG A 245 -5.71 28.04 11.72
N LYS A 246 -5.32 27.78 12.97
CA LYS A 246 -6.09 28.23 14.14
C LYS A 246 -6.12 29.76 14.25
N LYS A 247 -4.97 30.42 14.05
CA LYS A 247 -4.89 31.89 14.07
C LYS A 247 -5.71 32.54 12.95
N SER A 248 -5.66 31.99 11.73
CA SER A 248 -6.46 32.51 10.62
C SER A 248 -7.96 32.31 10.85
N LYS A 249 -8.38 31.15 11.38
CA LYS A 249 -9.79 30.91 11.76
C LYS A 249 -10.27 31.88 12.83
N LYS A 250 -9.49 32.10 13.91
CA LYS A 250 -9.84 33.07 14.96
C LYS A 250 -9.94 34.50 14.44
N LYS A 251 -9.03 34.89 13.54
CA LYS A 251 -9.08 36.20 12.88
C LYS A 251 -10.30 36.34 11.95
N ALA A 252 -10.65 35.27 11.23
CA ALA A 252 -11.82 35.25 10.37
C ALA A 252 -13.13 35.29 11.18
N SER A 253 -13.22 34.56 12.28
CA SER A 253 -14.40 34.60 13.16
C SER A 253 -14.55 35.95 13.85
N ALA A 254 -13.46 36.57 14.31
CA ALA A 254 -13.49 37.92 14.88
C ALA A 254 -13.97 38.96 13.85
N ARG A 255 -13.46 38.91 12.62
CA ARG A 255 -13.92 39.78 11.52
C ARG A 255 -15.38 39.53 11.13
N ALA A 256 -15.85 38.28 11.21
CA ALA A 256 -17.26 37.96 10.95
C ALA A 256 -18.18 38.49 12.06
N GLN A 257 -17.74 38.43 13.31
CA GLN A 257 -18.44 39.00 14.46
C GLN A 257 -18.50 40.54 14.38
N GLU A 258 -17.38 41.20 14.07
CA GLU A 258 -17.33 42.66 13.86
C GLU A 258 -18.29 43.10 12.74
N LYS A 259 -18.31 42.38 11.61
CA LYS A 259 -19.24 42.67 10.51
C LYS A 259 -20.70 42.49 10.92
N HIS A 260 -21.01 41.38 11.61
CA HIS A 260 -22.37 41.12 12.08
C HIS A 260 -22.84 42.18 13.06
N CYS A 261 -21.98 42.68 13.96
CA CYS A 261 -22.33 43.77 14.87
C CYS A 261 -22.64 45.08 14.11
N LEU A 262 -21.83 45.43 13.11
CA LEU A 262 -22.04 46.63 12.29
C LEU A 262 -23.32 46.54 11.42
N GLU A 263 -23.69 45.35 10.95
CA GLU A 263 -24.90 45.11 10.15
C GLU A 263 -26.18 45.13 11.00
N SER A 264 -26.08 44.86 12.31
CA SER A 264 -27.19 44.96 13.26
C SER A 264 -27.41 46.36 13.85
N ASP A 265 -26.52 47.31 13.57
CA ASP A 265 -26.60 48.70 14.01
C ASP A 265 -27.11 49.67 12.91
N GLU A 266 -27.48 49.17 11.73
CA GLU A 266 -28.19 49.98 10.71
C GLU A 266 -29.73 49.90 10.92
N PRO A 267 -30.44 51.05 11.04
CA PRO A 267 -31.88 51.13 11.31
C PRO A 267 -32.79 50.84 10.11
#